data_AF-F1C773-F1
#
_entry.id   AF-F1C773-F1
#
_cell.length_a   1.000
_cell.length_b   1.000
_cell.length_c   1.000
_cell.angle_alpha   90.00
_cell.angle_beta   90.00
_cell.angle_gamma   90.00
#
_symmetry.space_group_name_H-M   'P 1'
#
loop_
_entity.id
_entity.type
_entity.pdbx_description
1 polymer ?
#
loop_
_entity_poly.entity_id
_entity_poly.type
_entity_poly.pdbx_seq_one_letter_code
_entity_poly.pdbx_strand_id
1 'polypeptide(L)'
;VMFTERNAYTHQACVTYIINMTMPTDPQDSTMTTFPGSMEKDGLLELYNETASVTFFETCPDCLSMVFKDSEGRFLLNYRKDGHHLNVHKLKADHSDHHKLAACLGFPTDAKPFNYDGAADFCRKKSTDCQGLDVKLQTKDIPRIFGEWVLVWSVTDHEKGNALLPKVTSSHVEFTLRDDKKTVMFTERNAYTHQACVTYIINMTMPTDPQDSTMTTFPGSMEKDGLLEVYNETATVNFFETCPDCLSMVFKDSEGRFLLNYRKDGYHRNVHKLKADHSDHHKLAACLG
;
A
#
# COMPACT_ATOMS: atom_id res chain seq x y z
N VAL A 1 -21.88 4.85 -18.26
CA VAL A 1 -21.47 3.95 -17.15
C VAL A 1 -20.01 4.22 -16.83
N MET A 2 -19.65 4.33 -15.56
CA MET A 2 -18.26 4.48 -15.15
C MET A 2 -17.69 3.09 -14.83
N PHE A 3 -16.60 2.72 -15.49
CA PHE A 3 -15.81 1.54 -15.23
C PHE A 3 -14.60 1.92 -14.38
N THR A 4 -14.40 1.23 -13.26
CA THR A 4 -13.22 1.43 -12.42
C THR A 4 -12.59 0.09 -12.13
N GLU A 5 -11.38 -0.10 -12.63
CA GLU A 5 -10.57 -1.29 -12.41
C GLU A 5 -9.36 -0.95 -11.55
N ARG A 6 -9.06 -1.80 -10.56
CA ARG A 6 -7.89 -1.63 -9.69
C ARG A 6 -7.04 -2.89 -9.79
N ASN A 7 -5.79 -2.71 -10.19
CA ASN A 7 -4.86 -3.78 -10.48
C ASN A 7 -3.65 -3.70 -9.56
N ALA A 8 -3.36 -4.81 -8.88
CA ALA A 8 -2.12 -5.02 -8.14
C ALA A 8 -1.16 -5.79 -9.05
N TYR A 9 -0.04 -5.17 -9.44
CA TYR A 9 0.96 -5.79 -10.31
C TYR A 9 2.12 -6.32 -9.49
N THR A 10 2.68 -7.46 -9.91
CA THR A 10 3.89 -8.02 -9.30
C THR A 10 5.02 -7.00 -9.40
N HIS A 11 5.56 -6.55 -8.26
CA HIS A 11 6.63 -5.55 -8.16
C HIS A 11 6.29 -4.10 -8.58
N GLN A 12 5.01 -3.71 -8.68
CA GLN A 12 4.60 -2.30 -8.77
C GLN A 12 3.49 -1.99 -7.77
N ALA A 13 3.42 -0.73 -7.35
CA ALA A 13 2.29 -0.22 -6.59
C ALA A 13 1.00 -0.25 -7.41
N CYS A 14 -0.12 -0.19 -6.70
CA CYS A 14 -1.47 -0.24 -7.26
C CYS A 14 -1.71 0.76 -8.40
N VAL A 15 -2.37 0.28 -9.46
CA VAL A 15 -2.83 1.11 -10.58
C VAL A 15 -4.35 1.04 -10.66
N THR A 16 -4.99 2.20 -10.76
CA THR A 16 -6.45 2.30 -10.94
C THR A 16 -6.77 2.93 -12.28
N TYR A 17 -7.56 2.24 -13.10
CA TYR A 17 -8.11 2.77 -14.35
C TYR A 17 -9.54 3.26 -14.11
N ILE A 18 -9.83 4.49 -14.52
CA ILE A 18 -11.15 5.12 -14.39
C ILE A 18 -11.59 5.54 -15.80
N ILE A 19 -12.54 4.82 -16.35
CA ILE A 19 -12.92 4.93 -17.77
C ILE A 19 -14.43 5.13 -17.86
N ASN A 20 -14.86 6.07 -18.70
CA ASN A 20 -16.26 6.23 -19.03
C ASN A 20 -16.64 5.36 -20.22
N MET A 21 -17.80 4.72 -20.13
CA MET A 21 -18.37 3.87 -21.17
C MET A 21 -19.78 4.36 -21.53
N THR A 22 -20.11 4.35 -22.81
CA THR A 22 -21.44 4.70 -23.30
C THR A 22 -22.24 3.43 -23.62
N MET A 23 -23.49 3.41 -23.16
CA MET A 23 -24.43 2.33 -23.48
C MET A 23 -24.79 2.39 -24.96
N PRO A 24 -24.94 1.24 -25.63
CA PRO A 24 -25.49 1.21 -26.98
C PRO A 24 -26.93 1.74 -26.98
N THR A 25 -27.33 2.36 -28.08
CA THR A 25 -28.70 2.85 -28.28
C THR A 25 -29.64 1.75 -28.79
N ASP A 26 -29.09 0.70 -29.40
CA ASP A 26 -29.82 -0.50 -29.79
C ASP A 26 -29.89 -1.48 -28.60
N PRO A 27 -31.09 -1.85 -28.11
CA PRO A 27 -31.22 -2.81 -27.01
C PRO A 27 -30.75 -4.24 -27.34
N GLN A 28 -30.52 -4.57 -28.60
CA GLN A 28 -29.93 -5.85 -29.01
C GLN A 28 -28.39 -5.82 -29.08
N ASP A 29 -27.78 -4.64 -29.03
CA ASP A 29 -26.32 -4.51 -29.00
C ASP A 29 -25.84 -4.62 -27.55
N SER A 30 -24.89 -5.52 -27.32
CA SER A 30 -24.26 -5.76 -26.01
C SER A 30 -22.87 -5.12 -25.91
N THR A 31 -22.51 -4.28 -26.89
CA THR A 31 -21.20 -3.63 -26.98
C THR A 31 -21.29 -2.19 -26.52
N MET A 32 -20.45 -1.84 -25.56
CA MET A 32 -20.24 -0.47 -25.09
C MET A 32 -18.96 0.10 -25.70
N THR A 33 -18.90 1.42 -25.84
CA THR A 33 -17.70 2.13 -26.30
C THR A 33 -17.11 2.93 -25.16
N THR A 34 -15.80 2.86 -24.96
CA THR A 34 -15.07 3.64 -23.96
C THR A 34 -14.55 4.96 -24.53
N PHE A 35 -14.28 5.90 -23.63
CA PHE A 35 -13.66 7.20 -23.92
C PHE A 35 -12.35 7.32 -23.14
N PRO A 36 -11.44 8.23 -23.55
CA PRO A 36 -10.27 8.57 -22.77
C PRO A 36 -10.64 8.80 -21.30
N GLY A 37 -9.94 8.09 -20.43
CA GLY A 37 -10.15 8.07 -18.99
C GLY A 37 -8.95 8.62 -18.26
N SER A 38 -8.80 8.20 -17.01
CA SER A 38 -7.63 8.50 -16.19
C SER A 38 -7.04 7.24 -15.58
N MET A 39 -5.73 7.22 -15.43
CA MET A 39 -4.98 6.19 -14.71
C MET A 39 -4.41 6.82 -13.44
N GLU A 40 -4.68 6.24 -12.27
CA GLU A 40 -4.00 6.60 -11.03
C GLU A 40 -2.91 5.57 -10.75
N LYS A 41 -1.66 6.03 -10.60
CA LYS A 41 -0.52 5.21 -10.20
C LYS A 41 0.26 5.95 -9.13
N ASP A 42 0.55 5.31 -7.99
CA ASP A 42 1.27 5.93 -6.87
C ASP A 42 0.62 7.24 -6.35
N GLY A 43 -0.70 7.39 -6.52
CA GLY A 43 -1.44 8.61 -6.17
C GLY A 43 -1.33 9.74 -7.20
N LEU A 44 -0.63 9.54 -8.32
CA LEU A 44 -0.58 10.48 -9.44
C LEU A 44 -1.66 10.10 -10.46
N LEU A 45 -2.49 11.07 -10.84
CA LEU A 45 -3.53 10.89 -11.86
C LEU A 45 -3.01 11.35 -13.23
N GLU A 46 -2.95 10.42 -14.18
CA GLU A 46 -2.51 10.63 -15.55
C GLU A 46 -3.65 10.41 -16.54
N LEU A 47 -3.55 11.03 -17.73
CA LEU A 47 -4.50 10.80 -18.82
C LEU A 47 -4.30 9.39 -19.39
N TYR A 48 -5.37 8.59 -19.36
CA TYR A 48 -5.39 7.29 -20.03
C TYR A 48 -6.14 7.42 -21.36
N ASN A 49 -5.39 7.67 -22.43
CA ASN A 49 -5.94 8.02 -23.73
C ASN A 49 -6.25 6.79 -24.61
N GLU A 50 -6.93 5.79 -24.05
CA GLU A 50 -7.35 4.60 -24.79
C GLU A 50 -8.86 4.61 -25.06
N THR A 51 -9.22 4.13 -26.24
CA THR A 51 -10.60 3.85 -26.63
C THR A 51 -10.76 2.39 -26.96
N ALA A 52 -11.84 1.79 -26.48
CA ALA A 52 -12.08 0.36 -26.57
C ALA A 52 -13.56 0.07 -26.84
N SER A 53 -13.82 -1.09 -27.44
CA SER A 53 -15.12 -1.73 -27.44
C SER A 53 -15.18 -2.78 -26.34
N VAL A 54 -16.24 -2.77 -25.54
CA VAL A 54 -16.45 -3.68 -24.42
C VAL A 54 -17.74 -4.46 -24.63
N THR A 55 -17.65 -5.77 -24.83
CA THR A 55 -18.82 -6.65 -24.99
C THR A 55 -19.00 -7.49 -23.74
N PHE A 56 -20.20 -7.45 -23.15
CA PHE A 56 -20.53 -8.22 -21.95
C PHE A 56 -21.23 -9.54 -22.30
N PHE A 57 -20.96 -10.58 -21.50
CA PHE A 57 -21.57 -11.90 -21.64
C PHE A 57 -22.33 -12.28 -20.38
N GLU A 58 -23.55 -12.78 -20.56
CA GLU A 58 -24.30 -13.41 -19.48
C GLU A 58 -23.69 -14.78 -19.17
N THR A 59 -23.14 -14.92 -17.96
CA THR A 59 -22.47 -16.16 -17.53
C THR A 59 -23.09 -16.75 -16.28
N CYS A 60 -23.04 -16.04 -15.14
CA CYS A 60 -23.64 -16.49 -13.89
C CYS A 60 -24.12 -15.30 -13.03
N PRO A 61 -25.01 -15.51 -12.02
CA PRO A 61 -25.55 -14.42 -11.19
C PRO A 61 -24.52 -13.56 -10.45
N ASP A 62 -23.36 -14.14 -10.13
CA ASP A 62 -22.26 -13.47 -9.42
C ASP A 62 -21.02 -13.28 -10.31
N CYS A 63 -21.14 -13.50 -11.62
CA CYS A 63 -20.03 -13.48 -12.57
C CYS A 63 -20.19 -12.31 -13.53
N LEU A 64 -19.07 -11.73 -13.96
CA LEU A 64 -19.02 -10.72 -15.00
C LEU A 64 -17.94 -11.11 -15.99
N SER A 65 -18.33 -11.49 -17.19
CA SER A 65 -17.40 -11.80 -18.28
C SER A 65 -17.51 -10.73 -19.34
N MET A 66 -16.38 -10.15 -19.74
CA MET A 66 -16.34 -9.15 -20.79
C MET A 66 -15.16 -9.34 -21.73
N VAL A 67 -15.36 -9.02 -23.00
CA VAL A 67 -14.27 -8.84 -23.96
C VAL A 67 -14.01 -7.34 -24.06
N PHE A 68 -12.84 -6.92 -23.60
CA PHE A 68 -12.32 -5.57 -23.77
C PHE A 68 -11.38 -5.57 -24.96
N LYS A 69 -11.62 -4.72 -25.96
CA LYS A 69 -10.81 -4.66 -27.18
C LYS A 69 -10.43 -3.22 -27.48
N ASP A 70 -9.14 -2.96 -27.51
CA ASP A 70 -8.53 -1.65 -27.75
C ASP A 70 -7.51 -1.73 -28.90
N SER A 71 -6.60 -0.76 -28.95
CA SER A 71 -5.52 -0.69 -29.93
C SER A 71 -4.43 -1.75 -29.72
N GLU A 72 -4.24 -2.21 -28.48
CA GLU A 72 -3.21 -3.18 -28.06
C GLU A 72 -3.67 -4.63 -28.24
N GLY A 73 -4.99 -4.89 -28.22
CA GLY A 73 -5.51 -6.19 -28.57
C GLY A 73 -6.92 -6.46 -28.06
N ARG A 74 -7.16 -7.73 -27.71
CA ARG A 74 -8.40 -8.16 -27.06
C ARG A 74 -8.07 -8.89 -25.77
N PHE A 75 -8.84 -8.62 -24.74
CA PHE A 75 -8.71 -9.20 -23.41
C PHE A 75 -10.05 -9.81 -23.02
N LEU A 76 -10.05 -11.09 -22.65
CA LEU A 76 -11.20 -11.70 -21.99
C LEU A 76 -11.00 -11.58 -20.49
N LEU A 77 -11.85 -10.78 -19.85
CA LEU A 77 -11.76 -10.45 -18.44
C LEU A 77 -12.96 -11.08 -17.72
N ASN A 78 -12.67 -11.94 -16.75
CA ASN A 78 -13.68 -12.65 -15.97
C ASN A 78 -13.57 -12.21 -14.50
N TYR A 79 -14.59 -11.52 -14.01
CA TYR A 79 -14.69 -11.07 -12.63
C TYR A 79 -15.78 -11.81 -11.89
N ARG A 80 -15.66 -11.79 -10.57
CA ARG A 80 -16.67 -12.29 -9.63
C ARG A 80 -17.11 -11.16 -8.72
N LYS A 81 -18.37 -11.18 -8.30
CA LYS A 81 -18.91 -10.20 -7.36
C LYS A 81 -18.12 -10.25 -6.04
N ASP A 82 -17.83 -9.08 -5.49
CA ASP A 82 -17.06 -8.97 -4.24
C ASP A 82 -17.73 -9.75 -3.09
N GLY A 83 -16.93 -10.38 -2.24
CA GLY A 83 -17.35 -11.33 -1.20
C GLY A 83 -17.63 -12.77 -1.68
N HIS A 84 -17.84 -12.99 -2.99
CA HIS A 84 -18.10 -14.33 -3.54
C HIS A 84 -16.82 -15.03 -4.03
N HIS A 85 -15.65 -14.39 -3.91
CA HIS A 85 -14.35 -14.88 -4.36
C HIS A 85 -13.64 -15.80 -3.34
N LEU A 86 -14.14 -15.92 -2.11
CA LEU A 86 -13.44 -16.66 -1.04
C LEU A 86 -13.51 -18.19 -1.15
N ASN A 87 -14.38 -18.72 -2.03
CA ASN A 87 -14.51 -20.17 -2.22
C ASN A 87 -13.55 -20.69 -3.30
N VAL A 88 -12.36 -21.11 -2.87
CA VAL A 88 -11.28 -21.62 -3.75
C VAL A 88 -11.71 -22.83 -4.59
N HIS A 89 -12.58 -23.70 -4.07
CA HIS A 89 -13.08 -24.86 -4.84
C HIS A 89 -14.02 -24.42 -5.97
N LYS A 90 -14.85 -23.41 -5.72
CA LYS A 90 -15.73 -22.82 -6.73
C LYS A 90 -14.93 -22.08 -7.81
N LEU A 91 -13.89 -21.33 -7.42
CA LEU A 91 -12.95 -20.68 -8.34
C LEU A 91 -12.32 -21.69 -9.31
N LYS A 92 -11.82 -22.82 -8.80
CA LYS A 92 -11.23 -23.87 -9.65
C LYS A 92 -12.22 -24.48 -10.64
N ALA A 93 -13.48 -24.65 -10.26
CA ALA A 93 -14.51 -25.14 -11.18
C ALA A 93 -14.83 -24.09 -12.26
N ASP A 94 -15.03 -22.84 -11.85
CA ASP A 94 -15.31 -21.70 -12.74
C ASP A 94 -14.16 -21.51 -13.77
N HIS A 95 -12.91 -21.81 -13.41
CA HIS A 95 -11.78 -21.76 -14.34
C HIS A 95 -11.99 -22.66 -15.56
N SER A 96 -12.57 -23.86 -15.43
CA SER A 96 -12.81 -24.73 -16.58
C SER A 96 -13.76 -24.08 -17.59
N ASP A 97 -14.80 -23.41 -17.10
CA ASP A 97 -15.77 -22.74 -17.96
C ASP A 97 -15.21 -21.46 -18.58
N HIS A 98 -14.36 -20.71 -17.87
CA HIS A 98 -13.62 -19.59 -18.46
C HIS A 98 -12.72 -20.03 -19.62
N HIS A 99 -12.05 -21.17 -19.52
CA HIS A 99 -11.23 -21.71 -20.62
C HIS A 99 -12.09 -22.12 -21.82
N LYS A 100 -13.28 -22.70 -21.59
CA LYS A 100 -14.23 -23.00 -22.68
C LYS A 100 -14.71 -21.72 -23.35
N LEU A 101 -15.09 -20.70 -22.58
CA LEU A 101 -15.52 -19.40 -23.11
C LEU A 101 -14.40 -18.76 -23.95
N ALA A 102 -13.16 -18.77 -23.45
CA ALA A 102 -11.99 -18.30 -24.19
C ALA A 102 -11.83 -19.02 -25.54
N ALA A 103 -11.93 -20.36 -25.54
CA ALA A 103 -11.86 -21.15 -26.76
C ALA A 103 -13.01 -20.84 -27.74
N CYS A 104 -14.25 -20.71 -27.24
CA CYS A 104 -15.41 -20.33 -28.06
C CYS A 104 -15.26 -18.94 -28.70
N LEU A 105 -14.59 -18.01 -28.01
CA LEU A 105 -14.31 -16.65 -28.49
C LEU A 105 -13.02 -16.56 -29.32
N GLY A 106 -12.32 -17.68 -29.54
CA GLY A 106 -11.12 -17.76 -30.37
C GLY A 106 -9.85 -17.21 -29.71
N PHE A 107 -9.78 -17.18 -28.38
CA PHE A 107 -8.53 -16.87 -27.68
C PHE A 107 -7.56 -18.07 -27.71
N PRO A 108 -6.24 -17.84 -27.67
CA PRO A 108 -5.24 -18.93 -27.60
C PRO A 108 -5.46 -19.79 -26.35
N THR A 109 -5.46 -21.12 -26.54
CA THR A 109 -5.70 -22.09 -25.46
C THR A 109 -4.43 -22.57 -24.77
N ASP A 110 -3.28 -22.26 -25.35
CA ASP A 110 -1.92 -22.57 -24.89
C ASP A 110 -1.25 -21.40 -24.15
N ALA A 111 -1.90 -20.25 -24.08
CA ALA A 111 -1.44 -19.11 -23.28
C ALA A 111 -1.45 -19.45 -21.78
N LYS A 112 -0.59 -18.79 -21.00
CA LYS A 112 -0.63 -18.83 -19.52
C LYS A 112 -1.55 -17.70 -19.02
N PRO A 113 -2.83 -17.96 -18.71
CA PRO A 113 -3.72 -16.91 -18.25
C PRO A 113 -3.35 -16.44 -16.84
N PHE A 114 -3.68 -15.19 -16.55
CA PHE A 114 -3.79 -14.72 -15.17
C PHE A 114 -4.87 -15.51 -14.43
N ASN A 115 -4.57 -15.92 -13.20
CA ASN A 115 -5.54 -16.55 -12.29
C ASN A 115 -5.36 -15.95 -10.90
N TYR A 116 -6.44 -15.42 -10.34
CA TYR A 116 -6.44 -14.96 -8.95
C TYR A 116 -6.53 -16.16 -8.01
N ASP A 117 -5.54 -16.33 -7.14
CA ASP A 117 -5.42 -17.46 -6.21
C ASP A 117 -6.09 -17.20 -4.84
N GLY A 118 -6.60 -15.99 -4.63
CA GLY A 118 -7.20 -15.56 -3.37
C GLY A 118 -6.19 -15.21 -2.28
N ALA A 119 -4.88 -15.20 -2.57
CA ALA A 119 -3.84 -14.90 -1.59
C ALA A 119 -3.42 -13.42 -1.61
N ALA A 120 -3.40 -12.78 -2.79
CA ALA A 120 -3.05 -11.37 -2.91
C ALA A 120 -4.19 -10.45 -2.42
N ASP A 121 -3.86 -9.44 -1.61
CA ASP A 121 -4.81 -8.39 -1.20
C ASP A 121 -5.14 -7.47 -2.39
N PHE A 122 -6.27 -6.77 -2.30
CA PHE A 122 -6.72 -5.85 -3.35
C PHE A 122 -6.14 -4.47 -3.16
N CYS A 123 -5.95 -3.76 -4.27
CA CYS A 123 -5.74 -2.33 -4.25
C CYS A 123 -6.95 -1.63 -3.63
N ARG A 124 -6.81 -1.20 -2.38
CA ARG A 124 -7.90 -0.55 -1.65
C ARG A 124 -8.12 0.84 -2.23
N LYS A 125 -9.38 1.25 -2.27
CA LYS A 125 -9.73 2.65 -2.52
C LYS A 125 -9.04 3.48 -1.44
N LYS A 126 -8.24 4.50 -1.82
CA LYS A 126 -7.87 5.55 -0.87
C LYS A 126 -9.15 6.01 -0.18
N SER A 127 -9.16 5.99 1.15
CA SER A 127 -10.35 6.45 1.88
C SER A 127 -10.69 7.85 1.38
N THR A 128 -11.95 8.11 1.03
CA THR A 128 -12.38 9.47 0.66
C THR A 128 -12.51 10.38 1.89
N ASP A 129 -12.42 9.79 3.09
CA ASP A 129 -12.40 10.47 4.38
C ASP A 129 -10.99 10.41 4.96
N CYS A 130 -10.09 11.20 4.36
CA CYS A 130 -8.71 11.37 4.83
C CYS A 130 -8.45 12.76 5.40
N GLN A 131 -9.49 13.59 5.49
CA GLN A 131 -9.34 14.98 5.87
C GLN A 131 -8.71 15.09 7.27
N GLY A 132 -7.49 15.59 7.33
CA GLY A 132 -6.75 15.79 8.58
C GLY A 132 -5.95 14.57 9.07
N LEU A 133 -6.01 13.42 8.39
CA LEU A 133 -5.28 12.22 8.79
C LEU A 133 -3.89 12.12 8.14
N ASP A 134 -3.77 12.51 6.87
CA ASP A 134 -2.53 12.43 6.08
C ASP A 134 -1.70 13.73 6.10
N VAL A 135 -1.97 14.60 7.07
CA VAL A 135 -1.27 15.89 7.20
C VAL A 135 0.14 15.64 7.73
N LYS A 136 1.15 16.00 6.92
CA LYS A 136 2.54 15.91 7.33
C LYS A 136 2.86 16.95 8.40
N LEU A 137 3.65 16.55 9.39
CA LEU A 137 4.15 17.42 10.45
C LEU A 137 5.05 18.51 9.85
N GLN A 138 4.78 19.78 10.14
CA GLN A 138 5.59 20.89 9.61
C GLN A 138 6.97 20.95 10.28
N THR A 139 7.96 21.53 9.60
CA THR A 139 9.34 21.66 10.09
C THR A 139 9.43 22.33 11.46
N LYS A 140 8.58 23.33 11.72
CA LYS A 140 8.51 24.03 13.02
C LYS A 140 8.09 23.12 14.17
N ASP A 141 7.39 22.03 13.87
CA ASP A 141 6.82 21.09 14.82
C ASP A 141 7.65 19.80 14.97
N ILE A 142 8.73 19.64 14.18
CA ILE A 142 9.70 18.53 14.30
C ILE A 142 10.19 18.32 15.75
N PRO A 143 10.43 19.35 16.58
CA PRO A 143 10.84 19.12 17.97
C PRO A 143 9.88 18.24 18.79
N ARG A 144 8.63 18.06 18.36
CA ARG A 144 7.65 17.17 18.99
C ARG A 144 8.03 15.69 18.88
N ILE A 145 8.85 15.29 17.90
CA ILE A 145 9.23 13.88 17.71
C ILE A 145 10.32 13.43 18.70
N PHE A 146 11.03 14.36 19.34
CA PHE A 146 12.17 14.04 20.18
C PHE A 146 11.78 13.27 21.46
N GLY A 147 12.65 12.34 21.84
CA GLY A 147 12.47 11.45 22.98
C GLY A 147 12.14 10.02 22.57
N GLU A 148 11.59 9.29 23.54
CA GLU A 148 11.41 7.84 23.51
C GLU A 148 9.98 7.43 23.15
N TRP A 149 9.87 6.46 22.24
CA TRP A 149 8.60 5.98 21.69
C TRP A 149 8.60 4.45 21.57
N VAL A 150 7.44 3.85 21.82
CA VAL A 150 7.20 2.41 21.71
C VAL A 150 6.30 2.15 20.51
N LEU A 151 6.72 1.26 19.62
CA LEU A 151 5.94 0.86 18.45
C LEU A 151 4.71 0.09 18.92
N VAL A 152 3.52 0.53 18.50
CA VAL A 152 2.26 -0.12 18.86
C VAL A 152 1.59 -0.79 17.66
N TRP A 153 1.86 -0.33 16.45
CA TRP A 153 1.33 -0.92 15.23
C TRP A 153 2.19 -0.54 14.01
N SER A 154 2.31 -1.45 13.05
CA SER A 154 3.06 -1.22 11.81
C SER A 154 2.46 -2.00 10.64
N VAL A 155 2.59 -1.47 9.43
CA VAL A 155 2.29 -2.13 8.16
C VAL A 155 3.33 -1.75 7.11
N THR A 156 3.55 -2.61 6.12
CA THR A 156 4.56 -2.38 5.10
C THR A 156 4.22 -3.06 3.77
N ASP A 157 4.63 -2.43 2.66
CA ASP A 157 4.70 -3.06 1.34
C ASP A 157 6.13 -3.56 1.01
N HIS A 158 7.07 -3.42 1.95
CA HIS A 158 8.44 -3.91 1.84
C HIS A 158 8.49 -5.43 2.07
N GLU A 159 9.04 -6.18 1.12
CA GLU A 159 9.05 -7.66 1.15
C GLU A 159 9.77 -8.22 2.39
N LYS A 160 11.02 -7.79 2.65
CA LYS A 160 11.75 -8.18 3.87
C LYS A 160 11.01 -7.75 5.13
N GLY A 161 10.41 -6.56 5.12
CA GLY A 161 9.56 -6.05 6.19
C GLY A 161 8.40 -6.98 6.54
N ASN A 162 7.67 -7.46 5.53
CA ASN A 162 6.57 -8.41 5.71
C ASN A 162 7.02 -9.74 6.31
N ALA A 163 8.25 -10.18 6.04
CA ALA A 163 8.83 -11.38 6.65
C ALA A 163 9.39 -11.15 8.07
N LEU A 164 9.71 -9.90 8.42
CA LEU A 164 10.34 -9.49 9.69
C LEU A 164 9.31 -9.10 10.74
N LEU A 165 8.34 -8.25 10.40
CA LEU A 165 7.36 -7.69 11.35
C LEU A 165 6.63 -8.76 12.19
N PRO A 166 6.20 -9.92 11.65
CA PRO A 166 5.56 -10.97 12.46
C PRO A 166 6.47 -11.59 13.54
N LYS A 167 7.78 -11.37 13.47
CA LYS A 167 8.76 -11.90 14.43
C LYS A 167 9.13 -10.90 15.51
N VAL A 168 8.79 -9.62 15.34
CA VAL A 168 9.06 -8.55 16.31
C VAL A 168 8.13 -8.72 17.52
N THR A 169 8.70 -8.81 18.71
CA THR A 169 7.95 -8.89 19.97
C THR A 169 7.78 -7.53 20.63
N SER A 170 8.77 -6.65 20.47
CA SER A 170 8.71 -5.25 20.89
C SER A 170 9.70 -4.41 20.09
N SER A 171 9.34 -3.17 19.82
CA SER A 171 10.21 -2.18 19.19
C SER A 171 10.14 -0.86 19.95
N HIS A 172 11.29 -0.25 20.17
CA HIS A 172 11.45 1.02 20.84
C HIS A 172 12.35 1.93 20.01
N VAL A 173 11.97 3.20 19.86
CA VAL A 173 12.77 4.18 19.12
C VAL A 173 13.05 5.42 19.98
N GLU A 174 14.19 6.02 19.74
CA GLU A 174 14.62 7.27 20.37
C GLU A 174 15.06 8.26 19.29
N PHE A 175 14.51 9.46 19.32
CA PHE A 175 14.88 10.56 18.44
C PHE A 175 15.62 11.65 19.21
N THR A 176 16.89 11.89 18.88
CA THR A 176 17.76 12.82 19.60
C THR A 176 18.38 13.83 18.65
N LEU A 177 18.13 15.12 18.88
CA LEU A 177 18.76 16.19 18.11
C LEU A 177 20.26 16.26 18.42
N ARG A 178 21.10 16.31 17.39
CA ARG A 178 22.55 16.48 17.50
C ARG A 178 22.92 17.94 17.76
N ASP A 179 24.16 18.15 18.19
CA ASP A 179 24.69 19.49 18.51
C ASP A 179 24.70 20.46 17.33
N ASP A 180 24.75 19.94 16.10
CA ASP A 180 24.67 20.74 14.87
C ASP A 180 23.27 21.33 14.59
N LYS A 181 22.27 20.91 15.37
CA LYS A 181 20.86 21.30 15.26
C LYS A 181 20.29 21.10 13.85
N LYS A 182 20.84 20.18 13.08
CA LYS A 182 20.43 19.84 11.70
C LYS A 182 20.22 18.35 11.53
N THR A 183 20.87 17.54 12.35
CA THR A 183 20.79 16.09 12.31
C THR A 183 20.05 15.56 13.53
N VAL A 184 19.15 14.62 13.29
CA VAL A 184 18.46 13.84 14.32
C VAL A 184 19.01 12.43 14.27
N MET A 185 19.48 11.94 15.41
CA MET A 185 19.81 10.53 15.61
C MET A 185 18.53 9.76 15.88
N PHE A 186 18.27 8.75 15.05
CA PHE A 186 17.24 7.74 15.24
C PHE A 186 17.90 6.48 15.77
N THR A 187 17.55 6.07 16.98
CA THR A 187 17.99 4.79 17.55
C THR A 187 16.80 3.87 17.73
N GLU A 188 16.76 2.78 16.98
CA GLU A 188 15.71 1.76 17.07
C GLU A 188 16.25 0.49 17.71
N ARG A 189 15.51 -0.06 18.66
CA ARG A 189 15.84 -1.29 19.36
C ARG A 189 14.70 -2.27 19.20
N ASN A 190 14.98 -3.36 18.48
CA ASN A 190 14.00 -4.39 18.14
C ASN A 190 14.31 -5.68 18.89
N ALA A 191 13.32 -6.21 19.61
CA ALA A 191 13.34 -7.55 20.15
C ALA A 191 12.60 -8.48 19.21
N TYR A 192 13.18 -9.65 18.95
CA TYR A 192 12.64 -10.65 18.05
C TYR A 192 12.38 -11.97 18.78
N THR A 193 11.39 -12.71 18.31
CA THR A 193 11.04 -14.02 18.87
C THR A 193 12.21 -14.99 18.71
N HIS A 194 12.71 -15.53 19.83
CA HIS A 194 13.84 -16.48 19.89
C HIS A 194 15.16 -15.98 19.29
N GLN A 195 15.40 -14.66 19.24
CA GLN A 195 16.63 -14.07 18.74
C GLN A 195 17.10 -12.94 19.66
N ALA A 196 18.37 -12.56 19.52
CA ALA A 196 18.91 -11.40 20.23
C ALA A 196 18.27 -10.10 19.74
N CYS A 197 18.31 -9.09 20.61
CA CYS A 197 17.91 -7.73 20.25
C CYS A 197 18.86 -7.17 19.19
N VAL A 198 18.29 -6.41 18.26
CA VAL A 198 19.05 -5.68 17.24
C VAL A 198 18.82 -4.19 17.47
N THR A 199 19.90 -3.41 17.46
CA THR A 199 19.86 -1.96 17.55
C THR A 199 20.28 -1.34 16.24
N TYR A 200 19.47 -0.45 15.69
CA TYR A 200 19.80 0.38 14.53
C TYR A 200 20.05 1.80 14.98
N ILE A 201 21.14 2.40 14.52
CA ILE A 201 21.51 3.79 14.82
C ILE A 201 21.69 4.49 13.48
N ILE A 202 20.73 5.36 13.14
CA ILE A 202 20.64 6.01 11.83
C ILE A 202 20.63 7.52 12.05
N ASN A 203 21.33 8.26 11.21
CA ASN A 203 21.26 9.71 11.22
C ASN A 203 20.27 10.18 10.15
N MET A 204 19.42 11.14 10.51
CA MET A 204 18.47 11.78 9.62
C MET A 204 18.75 13.27 9.55
N THR A 205 18.77 13.85 8.36
CA THR A 205 18.95 15.28 8.17
C THR A 205 17.60 15.97 8.09
N MET A 206 17.42 17.04 8.86
CA MET A 206 16.23 17.88 8.81
C MET A 206 16.09 18.59 7.46
N PRO A 207 14.86 18.80 6.97
CA PRO A 207 14.63 19.57 5.76
C PRO A 207 15.12 21.01 5.94
N THR A 208 15.72 21.56 4.89
CA THR A 208 16.17 22.95 4.85
C THR A 208 15.08 23.91 4.37
N ASP A 209 14.10 23.39 3.62
CA ASP A 209 12.92 24.14 3.18
C ASP A 209 11.84 24.12 4.29
N PRO A 210 11.36 25.28 4.76
CA PRO A 210 10.26 25.35 5.73
C PRO A 210 8.94 24.72 5.27
N GLN A 211 8.75 24.53 3.96
CA GLN A 211 7.58 23.90 3.36
C GLN A 211 7.76 22.38 3.15
N ASP A 212 8.99 21.87 3.25
CA ASP A 212 9.27 20.44 3.17
C ASP A 212 9.42 19.87 4.59
N SER A 213 8.73 18.76 4.84
CA SER A 213 8.77 18.01 6.11
C SER A 213 9.51 16.68 5.97
N THR A 214 10.10 16.43 4.80
CA THR A 214 10.77 15.18 4.49
C THR A 214 12.20 15.20 5.01
N MET A 215 12.53 14.22 5.84
CA MET A 215 13.89 13.99 6.31
C MET A 215 14.54 12.90 5.45
N THR A 216 15.87 12.96 5.32
CA THR A 216 16.63 11.96 4.58
C THR A 216 17.59 11.24 5.51
N THR A 217 17.62 9.91 5.45
CA THR A 217 18.56 9.10 6.22
C THR A 217 19.88 8.93 5.49
N PHE A 218 20.94 8.68 6.25
CA PHE A 218 22.27 8.35 5.76
C PHE A 218 22.71 7.02 6.36
N PRO A 219 23.71 6.34 5.75
CA PRO A 219 24.27 5.12 6.29
C PRO A 219 24.56 5.25 7.79
N GLY A 220 24.02 4.29 8.54
CA GLY A 220 24.11 4.20 9.98
C GLY A 220 24.91 2.98 10.40
N SER A 221 24.61 2.48 11.58
CA SER A 221 25.17 1.26 12.12
C SER A 221 24.08 0.34 12.68
N MET A 222 24.30 -0.96 12.58
CA MET A 222 23.49 -1.99 13.21
C MET A 222 24.34 -2.68 14.27
N GLU A 223 23.84 -2.80 15.49
CA GLU A 223 24.42 -3.65 16.52
C GLU A 223 23.56 -4.90 16.68
N LYS A 224 24.19 -6.07 16.55
CA LYS A 224 23.56 -7.36 16.78
C LYS A 224 24.54 -8.27 17.50
N ASP A 225 24.10 -8.91 18.58
CA ASP A 225 24.93 -9.82 19.39
C ASP A 225 26.25 -9.16 19.88
N GLY A 226 26.22 -7.84 20.12
CA GLY A 226 27.40 -7.05 20.51
C GLY A 226 28.38 -6.74 19.37
N LEU A 227 28.07 -7.13 18.13
CA LEU A 227 28.83 -6.78 16.94
C LEU A 227 28.22 -5.56 16.26
N LEU A 228 29.04 -4.54 16.02
CA LEU A 228 28.66 -3.33 15.30
C LEU A 228 29.03 -3.45 13.82
N GLU A 229 28.02 -3.37 12.95
CA GLU A 229 28.14 -3.44 11.50
C GLU A 229 27.65 -2.15 10.84
N VAL A 230 28.12 -1.88 9.63
CA VAL A 230 27.64 -0.74 8.83
C VAL A 230 26.25 -1.07 8.29
N TYR A 231 25.30 -0.15 8.47
CA TYR A 231 23.95 -0.26 7.96
C TYR A 231 23.73 0.75 6.84
N ASN A 232 23.87 0.31 5.59
CA ASN A 232 23.82 1.15 4.39
C ASN A 232 22.39 1.35 3.89
N GLU A 233 21.57 2.05 4.68
CA GLU A 233 20.18 2.36 4.32
C GLU A 233 20.00 3.85 4.04
N THR A 234 19.53 4.18 2.84
CA THR A 234 19.13 5.54 2.48
C THR A 234 17.64 5.55 2.22
N ALA A 235 16.93 6.35 3.01
CA ALA A 235 15.49 6.43 3.01
C ALA A 235 15.02 7.86 3.16
N THR A 236 13.77 8.08 2.79
CA THR A 236 13.00 9.28 3.10
C THR A 236 12.09 8.99 4.27
N VAL A 237 11.95 9.97 5.17
CA VAL A 237 11.16 9.86 6.38
C VAL A 237 10.19 11.02 6.45
N ASN A 238 8.90 10.72 6.60
CA ASN A 238 7.86 11.71 6.85
C ASN A 238 7.14 11.41 8.16
N PHE A 239 6.90 12.46 8.95
CA PHE A 239 6.08 12.39 10.15
C PHE A 239 4.72 13.03 9.89
N PHE A 240 3.70 12.57 10.61
CA PHE A 240 2.33 13.04 10.45
C PHE A 240 1.82 13.71 11.73
N GLU A 241 0.92 14.68 11.56
CA GLU A 241 0.22 15.32 12.66
C GLU A 241 -0.65 14.28 13.37
N THR A 242 -0.38 14.09 14.66
CA THR A 242 -1.08 13.13 15.51
C THR A 242 -1.32 13.72 16.91
N CYS A 243 -1.88 12.91 17.82
CA CYS A 243 -2.11 13.31 19.19
C CYS A 243 -0.80 13.63 19.96
N PRO A 244 -0.85 14.32 21.12
CA PRO A 244 0.35 14.73 21.87
C PRO A 244 1.30 13.59 22.27
N ASP A 245 0.75 12.40 22.54
CA ASP A 245 1.50 11.20 22.95
C ASP A 245 1.48 10.11 21.86
N CYS A 246 1.26 10.51 20.60
CA CYS A 246 1.25 9.67 19.41
C CYS A 246 2.38 10.09 18.47
N LEU A 247 2.86 9.15 17.66
CA LEU A 247 3.76 9.44 16.54
C LEU A 247 3.46 8.48 15.39
N SER A 248 3.26 9.02 14.19
CA SER A 248 3.15 8.23 12.96
C SER A 248 4.27 8.64 12.02
N MET A 249 4.99 7.65 11.51
CA MET A 249 6.16 7.80 10.66
C MET A 249 6.02 6.92 9.43
N VAL A 250 6.25 7.48 8.25
CA VAL A 250 6.52 6.70 7.04
C VAL A 250 8.01 6.70 6.80
N PHE A 251 8.62 5.52 6.80
CA PHE A 251 10.00 5.29 6.41
C PHE A 251 9.99 4.62 5.04
N LYS A 252 10.59 5.23 4.03
CA LYS A 252 10.56 4.75 2.63
C LYS A 252 11.95 4.69 2.03
N ASP A 253 12.38 3.50 1.64
CA ASP A 253 13.62 3.22 0.95
C ASP A 253 13.35 2.81 -0.53
N SER A 254 14.33 2.22 -1.19
CA SER A 254 14.20 1.74 -2.57
C SER A 254 13.41 0.44 -2.74
N GLU A 255 13.24 -0.33 -1.66
CA GLU A 255 12.57 -1.65 -1.66
C GLU A 255 11.10 -1.54 -1.21
N GLY A 256 10.73 -0.50 -0.48
CA GLY A 256 9.34 -0.24 -0.09
C GLY A 256 9.20 0.84 0.98
N ARG A 257 8.08 0.81 1.69
CA ARG A 257 7.77 1.71 2.79
C ARG A 257 7.19 0.99 3.99
N PHE A 258 7.47 1.53 5.16
CA PHE A 258 6.87 1.16 6.44
C PHE A 258 6.05 2.33 6.94
N LEU A 259 4.81 2.05 7.33
CA LEU A 259 4.03 2.96 8.18
C LEU A 259 4.14 2.45 9.62
N LEU A 260 4.83 3.23 10.45
CA LEU A 260 5.16 2.90 11.82
C LEU A 260 4.39 3.84 12.76
N ASN A 261 3.60 3.28 13.66
CA ASN A 261 2.79 4.02 14.62
C ASN A 261 3.25 3.72 16.03
N TYR A 262 3.58 4.77 16.77
CA TYR A 262 4.17 4.71 18.08
C TYR A 262 3.33 5.46 19.11
N ARG A 263 3.52 5.06 20.37
CA ARG A 263 3.07 5.78 21.56
C ARG A 263 4.29 6.23 22.35
N LYS A 264 4.20 7.41 22.97
CA LYS A 264 5.27 7.91 23.83
C LYS A 264 5.56 6.92 24.96
N ASP A 265 6.82 6.76 25.33
CA ASP A 265 7.14 5.83 26.42
C ASP A 265 6.39 6.20 27.72
N GLY A 266 5.94 5.18 28.44
CA GLY A 266 5.03 5.31 29.58
C GLY A 266 3.53 5.41 29.23
N TYR A 267 3.16 5.81 28.00
CA TYR A 267 1.75 5.97 27.59
C TYR A 267 1.18 4.76 26.83
N HIS A 268 2.02 3.79 26.48
CA HIS A 268 1.67 2.62 25.68
C HIS A 268 0.88 1.53 26.44
N ARG A 269 0.74 1.60 27.77
CA ARG A 269 0.17 0.49 28.57
C ARG A 269 -1.36 0.47 28.65
N ASN A 270 -2.04 1.51 28.19
CA ASN A 270 -3.50 1.58 28.26
C ASN A 270 -4.16 0.85 27.08
N VAL A 271 -4.59 -0.39 27.31
CA VAL A 271 -5.19 -1.28 26.30
C VAL A 271 -6.44 -0.67 25.62
N HIS A 272 -7.26 0.09 26.34
CA HIS A 272 -8.45 0.72 25.75
C HIS A 272 -8.09 1.84 24.78
N LYS A 273 -7.08 2.67 25.12
CA LYS A 273 -6.54 3.67 24.19
C LYS A 273 -5.95 3.00 22.95
N LEU A 274 -5.12 1.96 23.12
CA LEU A 274 -4.51 1.25 22.00
C LEU A 274 -5.54 0.71 21.00
N LYS A 275 -6.66 0.16 21.49
CA LYS A 275 -7.74 -0.33 20.61
C LYS A 275 -8.41 0.77 19.81
N ALA A 276 -8.62 1.95 20.41
CA ALA A 276 -9.18 3.09 19.69
C ALA A 276 -8.19 3.57 18.62
N ASP A 277 -6.92 3.73 18.99
CA ASP A 277 -5.86 4.18 18.08
C ASP A 277 -5.66 3.24 16.89
N HIS A 278 -5.81 1.91 17.10
CA HIS A 278 -5.74 0.94 16.01
C HIS A 278 -6.71 1.26 14.88
N SER A 279 -7.93 1.71 15.18
CA SER A 279 -8.87 2.11 14.14
C SER A 279 -8.35 3.30 13.34
N ASP A 280 -7.69 4.26 13.97
CA ASP A 280 -7.18 5.45 13.31
C ASP A 280 -5.89 5.16 12.53
N HIS A 281 -5.01 4.28 13.03
CA HIS A 281 -3.85 3.79 12.28
C HIS A 281 -4.27 3.06 10.98
N HIS A 282 -5.32 2.24 11.04
CA HIS A 282 -5.85 1.58 9.84
C HIS A 282 -6.44 2.57 8.84
N LYS A 283 -7.11 3.64 9.30
CA LYS A 283 -7.59 4.71 8.41
C LYS A 283 -6.44 5.46 7.78
N LEU A 284 -5.41 5.83 8.56
CA LEU A 284 -4.21 6.49 8.05
C LEU A 284 -3.53 5.62 6.98
N ALA A 285 -3.36 4.32 7.24
CA ALA A 285 -2.82 3.38 6.26
C ALA A 285 -3.66 3.39 4.96
N ALA A 286 -4.99 3.33 5.07
CA ALA A 286 -5.87 3.41 3.91
C ALA A 286 -5.81 4.76 3.18
N CYS A 287 -5.50 5.85 3.88
CA CYS A 287 -5.33 7.18 3.30
C CYS A 287 -4.02 7.34 2.52
N LEU A 288 -2.96 6.73 3.04
CA LEU A 288 -1.64 6.75 2.41
C LEU A 288 -1.55 5.81 1.20
N GLY A 289 -2.56 4.94 1.03
CA GLY A 289 -2.63 3.92 -0.03
C GLY A 289 -1.50 2.93 0.09
#